data_AF-A0A2T1G4I2-F1
#
_entry.id   AF-A0A2T1G4I2-F1
#
_cell.length_a   1.000
_cell.length_b   1.000
_cell.length_c   1.000
_cell.angle_alpha   90.00
_cell.angle_beta   90.00
_cell.angle_gamma   90.00
#
_symmetry.space_group_name_H-M   'P 1'
#
loop_
_entity.id
_entity.type
_entity.pdbx_description
1 polymer ?
#
loop_
_entity_poly.entity_id
_entity_poly.type
_entity_poly.pdbx_seq_one_letter_code
_entity_poly.pdbx_strand_id
1 'polypeptide(L)'
;MTISTSGSNSRVVVVEQSVIENTPSAIQAKAEAIKAEGRSDEGIMLRNPSYVYSETRSNNLVKVKNFVKTPFVIVGFAKGRGKYANSLGAVSVRALIDGSIVNTKVGSGFSDLERSSIWENQSNYLGTNIEVINLGITKSGNVRHPIFSRFL
;
A
#
# COMPACT_ATOMS: atom_id res chain seq x y z
N MET A 1 -4.09 3.64 36.42
CA MET A 1 -4.95 4.84 36.45
C MET A 1 -6.09 4.57 35.47
N THR A 2 -7.24 4.13 35.96
CA THR A 2 -8.37 3.71 35.11
C THR A 2 -9.28 4.92 34.94
N ILE A 3 -9.32 5.50 33.74
CA ILE A 3 -10.26 6.57 33.43
C ILE A 3 -11.55 5.91 32.98
N SER A 4 -12.53 5.80 33.88
CA SER A 4 -13.90 5.45 33.51
C SER A 4 -14.54 6.62 32.76
N THR A 5 -14.94 6.40 31.51
CA THR A 5 -15.75 7.38 30.76
C THR A 5 -17.19 6.88 30.69
N SER A 6 -18.00 7.28 31.66
CA SER A 6 -19.46 7.22 31.54
C SER A 6 -19.89 8.34 30.59
N GLY A 7 -20.36 7.96 29.40
CA GLY A 7 -21.17 8.77 28.47
C GLY A 7 -20.76 10.22 28.27
N SER A 8 -19.92 10.52 27.27
CA SER A 8 -19.87 11.89 26.75
C SER A 8 -19.43 11.89 25.29
N ASN A 9 -19.97 12.83 24.53
CA ASN A 9 -19.62 13.13 23.14
C ASN A 9 -18.19 13.73 23.09
N SER A 10 -17.20 12.94 23.48
CA SER A 10 -15.80 13.34 23.56
C SER A 10 -15.19 13.35 22.16
N ARG A 11 -14.70 14.52 21.72
CA ARG A 11 -13.90 14.64 20.49
C ARG A 11 -12.50 14.03 20.62
N VAL A 12 -12.14 13.52 21.80
CA VAL A 12 -10.85 12.88 22.09
C VAL A 12 -11.10 11.44 22.51
N VAL A 13 -10.58 10.50 21.74
CA VAL A 13 -10.66 9.07 22.03
C VAL A 13 -9.25 8.53 22.19
N VAL A 14 -9.01 7.85 23.31
CA VAL A 14 -7.73 7.18 23.54
C VAL A 14 -7.69 5.92 22.69
N VAL A 15 -6.62 5.74 21.91
CA VAL A 15 -6.38 4.49 21.19
C VAL A 15 -5.74 3.49 22.16
N GLU A 16 -6.46 2.42 22.45
CA GLU A 16 -5.95 1.33 23.28
C GLU A 16 -4.71 0.68 22.65
N GLN A 17 -3.71 0.41 23.49
CA GLN A 17 -2.46 -0.23 23.09
C GLN A 17 -2.34 -1.58 23.78
N SER A 18 -1.94 -2.61 23.04
CA SER A 18 -1.70 -3.96 23.57
C SER A 18 -0.27 -4.40 23.25
N VAL A 19 0.35 -5.12 24.17
CA VAL A 19 1.62 -5.81 23.92
C VAL A 19 1.37 -6.94 22.92
N ILE A 20 2.32 -7.13 22.01
CA ILE A 20 2.28 -8.19 21.00
C ILE A 20 3.64 -8.89 20.95
N GLU A 21 3.61 -10.18 20.65
CA GLU A 21 4.83 -10.93 20.39
C GLU A 21 5.55 -10.36 19.15
N ASN A 22 6.87 -10.26 19.22
CA ASN A 22 7.69 -9.73 18.12
C ASN A 22 7.99 -10.81 17.06
N THR A 23 6.92 -11.39 16.50
CA THR A 23 7.01 -12.35 15.39
C THR A 23 6.18 -11.85 14.21
N PRO A 24 6.64 -12.04 12.95
CA PRO A 24 5.88 -11.63 11.78
C PRO A 24 4.45 -12.19 11.75
N SER A 25 4.26 -13.44 12.17
CA SER A 25 2.95 -14.10 12.22
C SER A 25 2.01 -13.45 13.23
N ALA A 26 2.46 -13.19 14.47
CA ALA A 26 1.63 -12.54 15.47
C ALA A 26 1.24 -11.12 15.05
N ILE A 27 2.20 -10.36 14.53
CA ILE A 27 2.00 -9.00 14.02
C ILE A 27 0.96 -8.97 12.90
N GLN A 28 1.09 -9.87 11.92
CA GLN A 28 0.19 -9.95 10.78
C GLN A 28 -1.23 -10.36 11.23
N ALA A 29 -1.33 -11.38 12.10
CA ALA A 29 -2.61 -11.83 12.64
C ALA A 29 -3.33 -10.71 13.42
N LYS A 30 -2.59 -9.90 14.20
CA LYS A 30 -3.18 -8.75 14.89
C LYS A 30 -3.66 -7.67 13.92
N ALA A 31 -2.89 -7.37 12.88
CA ALA A 31 -3.27 -6.38 11.87
C ALA A 31 -4.52 -6.79 11.09
N GLU A 32 -4.66 -8.09 10.80
CA GLU A 32 -5.84 -8.68 10.16
C GLU A 32 -7.06 -8.68 11.07
N ALA A 33 -6.91 -9.05 12.35
CA ALA A 33 -7.98 -9.00 13.34
C ALA A 33 -8.54 -7.57 13.51
N ILE A 34 -7.65 -6.57 13.65
CA ILE A 34 -8.05 -5.15 13.76
C ILE A 34 -8.82 -4.68 12.52
N LYS A 35 -8.43 -5.15 11.33
CA LYS A 35 -9.15 -4.86 10.09
C LYS A 35 -10.52 -5.55 10.06
N ALA A 36 -10.60 -6.82 10.45
CA ALA A 36 -11.84 -7.59 10.49
C ALA A 36 -12.84 -7.01 11.52
N GLU A 37 -12.36 -6.46 12.62
CA GLU A 37 -13.16 -5.73 13.63
C GLU A 37 -13.66 -4.36 13.11
N GLY A 38 -13.26 -3.93 11.90
CA GLY A 38 -13.63 -2.63 11.34
C GLY A 38 -12.99 -1.44 12.06
N ARG A 39 -11.96 -1.67 12.88
CA ARG A 39 -11.30 -0.62 13.68
C ARG A 39 -10.28 0.17 12.88
N SER A 40 -9.65 -0.45 11.86
CA SER A 40 -8.70 0.22 10.97
C SER A 40 -8.52 -0.53 9.65
N ASP A 41 -8.80 0.14 8.53
CA ASP A 41 -8.53 -0.38 7.19
C ASP A 41 -7.04 -0.24 6.80
N GLU A 42 -6.31 0.71 7.41
CA GLU A 42 -4.92 0.98 7.06
C GLU A 42 -3.96 -0.01 7.71
N GLY A 43 -4.26 -0.46 8.94
CA GLY A 43 -3.46 -1.40 9.72
C GLY A 43 -3.11 -0.90 11.12
N ILE A 44 -1.95 -1.31 11.64
CA ILE A 44 -1.52 -1.05 13.03
C ILE A 44 -0.15 -0.34 13.07
N MET A 45 0.13 0.31 14.20
CA MET A 45 1.44 0.89 14.51
C MET A 45 2.11 0.07 15.61
N LEU A 46 3.29 -0.46 15.33
CA LEU A 46 4.16 -1.10 16.32
C LEU A 46 5.06 -0.05 16.93
N ARG A 47 5.12 -0.02 18.26
CA ARG A 47 5.99 0.88 19.02
C ARG A 47 6.85 0.07 19.98
N ASN A 48 8.15 0.37 20.03
CA ASN A 48 9.02 -0.13 21.09
C ASN A 48 8.63 0.55 22.43
N PRO A 49 8.18 -0.21 23.46
CA PRO A 49 7.70 0.37 24.71
C PRO A 49 8.78 1.11 25.49
N SER A 50 10.06 0.74 25.33
CA SER A 50 11.19 1.35 26.03
C SER A 50 11.75 2.59 25.32
N TYR A 51 11.20 2.97 24.17
CA TYR A 51 11.74 4.04 23.35
C TYR A 51 11.10 5.41 23.66
N VAL A 52 11.97 6.40 23.85
CA VAL A 52 11.62 7.82 23.98
C VAL A 52 11.34 8.41 22.59
N TYR A 53 10.48 9.43 22.53
CA TYR A 53 10.15 10.12 21.29
C TYR A 53 11.39 10.58 20.50
N SER A 54 11.30 10.53 19.17
CA SER A 54 12.30 11.05 18.24
C SER A 54 11.63 11.85 17.13
N GLU A 55 12.27 12.92 16.71
CA GLU A 55 11.83 13.82 15.62
C GLU A 55 12.13 13.25 14.23
N THR A 56 12.79 12.10 14.15
CA THR A 56 13.19 11.47 12.88
C THR A 56 12.45 10.15 12.66
N ARG A 57 12.50 9.67 11.40
CA ARG A 57 12.02 8.32 11.09
C ARG A 57 12.83 7.30 11.89
N SER A 58 12.13 6.50 12.69
CA SER A 58 12.76 5.56 13.61
C SER A 58 12.28 4.14 13.35
N ASN A 59 13.17 3.16 13.55
CA ASN A 59 12.81 1.74 13.55
C ASN A 59 12.04 1.33 14.81
N ASN A 60 11.88 2.23 15.78
CA ASN A 60 11.11 2.01 16.99
C ASN A 60 9.61 2.35 16.85
N LEU A 61 9.20 2.88 15.68
CA LEU A 61 7.81 3.16 15.35
C LEU A 61 7.54 2.71 13.91
N VAL A 62 6.95 1.52 13.77
CA VAL A 62 6.77 0.84 12.47
C VAL A 62 5.30 0.75 12.11
N LYS A 63 4.97 1.11 10.87
CA LYS A 63 3.62 0.95 10.31
C LYS A 63 3.49 -0.43 9.67
N VAL A 64 2.48 -1.18 10.07
CA VAL A 64 2.10 -2.44 9.44
C VAL A 64 0.84 -2.17 8.64
N LYS A 65 0.94 -2.26 7.32
CA LYS A 65 -0.15 -1.91 6.40
C LYS A 65 -0.77 -3.14 5.77
N ASN A 66 -2.10 -3.15 5.70
CA ASN A 66 -2.87 -4.19 5.04
C ASN A 66 -2.95 -3.92 3.54
N PHE A 67 -1.88 -4.23 2.81
CA PHE A 67 -1.89 -4.16 1.35
C PHE A 67 -2.51 -5.41 0.72
N VAL A 68 -3.08 -5.24 -0.47
CA VAL A 68 -3.57 -6.33 -1.30
C VAL A 68 -2.77 -6.39 -2.59
N LYS A 69 -2.69 -7.60 -3.17
CA LYS A 69 -2.05 -7.85 -4.46
C LYS A 69 -3.14 -8.07 -5.48
N THR A 70 -3.14 -7.28 -6.53
CA THR A 70 -4.18 -7.32 -7.57
C THR A 70 -3.52 -7.46 -8.93
N PRO A 71 -3.90 -8.45 -9.74
CA PRO A 71 -3.47 -8.55 -11.14
C PRO A 71 -4.04 -7.40 -11.96
N PHE A 72 -3.22 -6.82 -12.82
CA PHE A 72 -3.62 -5.83 -13.82
C PHE A 72 -2.97 -6.15 -15.16
N VAL A 73 -3.64 -5.83 -16.26
CA VAL A 73 -3.07 -5.88 -17.62
C VAL A 73 -2.50 -4.52 -18.01
N ILE A 74 -1.30 -4.51 -18.60
CA ILE A 74 -0.70 -3.29 -19.17
C ILE A 74 -1.45 -2.91 -20.45
N VAL A 75 -1.95 -1.66 -20.49
CA VAL A 75 -2.69 -1.10 -21.63
C VAL A 75 -2.02 0.13 -22.25
N GLY A 76 -0.87 0.54 -21.72
CA GLY A 76 -0.08 1.62 -22.30
C GLY A 76 1.08 2.07 -21.41
N PHE A 77 1.83 3.05 -21.89
CA PHE A 77 3.05 3.54 -21.26
C PHE A 77 3.06 5.06 -21.20
N ALA A 78 3.65 5.61 -20.14
CA ALA A 78 3.81 7.04 -19.95
C ALA A 78 5.29 7.37 -19.77
N LYS A 79 5.79 8.32 -20.56
CA LYS A 79 7.16 8.83 -20.48
C LYS A 79 7.42 9.45 -19.11
N GLY A 80 8.61 9.19 -18.56
CA GLY A 80 9.02 9.78 -17.29
C GLY A 80 9.38 11.25 -17.38
N ARG A 81 9.69 11.85 -16.22
CA ARG A 81 10.15 13.23 -16.06
C ARG A 81 11.40 13.23 -15.17
N GLY A 82 12.17 14.32 -15.20
CA GLY A 82 13.40 14.47 -14.39
C GLY A 82 14.39 13.34 -14.68
N LYS A 83 14.81 12.60 -13.65
CA LYS A 83 15.70 11.42 -13.77
C LYS A 83 15.22 10.42 -14.84
N TYR A 84 13.91 10.28 -15.02
CA TYR A 84 13.31 9.31 -15.95
C TYR A 84 12.86 9.94 -17.27
N ALA A 85 13.36 11.11 -17.65
CA ALA A 85 12.93 11.81 -18.86
C ALA A 85 13.15 11.00 -20.15
N ASN A 86 14.11 10.07 -20.17
CA ASN A 86 14.41 9.22 -21.32
C ASN A 86 14.01 7.74 -21.13
N SER A 87 13.20 7.44 -20.11
CA SER A 87 12.74 6.08 -19.82
C SER A 87 11.29 6.06 -19.34
N LEU A 88 10.80 4.88 -18.94
CA LEU A 88 9.45 4.70 -18.45
C LEU A 88 9.20 5.51 -17.18
N GLY A 89 8.15 6.34 -17.20
CA GLY A 89 7.60 6.99 -16.02
C GLY A 89 6.62 6.10 -15.28
N ALA A 90 5.65 5.55 -16.02
CA ALA A 90 4.62 4.67 -15.50
C ALA A 90 4.02 3.78 -16.60
N VAL A 91 3.45 2.64 -16.21
CA VAL A 91 2.53 1.87 -17.06
C VAL A 91 1.09 2.28 -16.78
N SER A 92 0.28 2.44 -17.83
CA SER A 92 -1.17 2.52 -17.71
C SER A 92 -1.72 1.10 -17.69
N VAL A 93 -2.57 0.79 -16.71
CA VAL A 93 -3.02 -0.57 -16.45
C VAL A 93 -4.53 -0.63 -16.23
N ARG A 94 -5.11 -1.80 -16.50
CA ARG A 94 -6.54 -2.07 -16.37
C ARG A 94 -6.80 -3.40 -15.68
N ALA A 95 -7.86 -3.49 -14.88
CA ALA A 95 -8.36 -4.73 -14.30
C ALA A 95 -9.90 -4.73 -14.26
N LEU A 96 -10.51 -5.92 -14.28
CA LEU A 96 -11.92 -6.11 -13.95
C LEU A 96 -12.00 -6.54 -12.48
N ILE A 97 -12.60 -5.71 -11.63
CA ILE A 97 -12.67 -5.94 -10.19
C ILE A 97 -14.12 -5.70 -9.78
N ASP A 98 -14.75 -6.71 -9.18
CA ASP A 98 -16.15 -6.68 -8.75
C ASP A 98 -17.11 -6.17 -9.85
N GLY A 99 -16.91 -6.63 -11.08
CA GLY A 99 -17.73 -6.27 -12.25
C GLY A 99 -17.46 -4.86 -12.82
N SER A 100 -16.52 -4.11 -12.25
CA SER A 100 -16.17 -2.76 -12.70
C SER A 100 -14.78 -2.70 -13.33
N ILE A 101 -14.65 -1.92 -14.40
CA ILE A 101 -13.34 -1.67 -15.03
C ILE A 101 -12.59 -0.63 -14.19
N VAL A 102 -11.45 -1.03 -13.66
CA VAL A 102 -10.55 -0.18 -12.89
C VAL A 102 -9.33 0.13 -13.73
N ASN A 103 -9.06 1.42 -13.94
CA ASN A 103 -7.88 1.90 -14.65
C ASN A 103 -7.00 2.69 -13.69
N THR A 104 -5.68 2.53 -13.78
CA THR A 104 -4.74 3.36 -13.03
C THR A 104 -3.40 3.45 -13.74
N LYS A 105 -2.51 4.32 -13.23
CA LYS A 105 -1.11 4.37 -13.63
C LYS A 105 -0.24 3.85 -12.50
N VAL A 106 0.69 2.96 -12.82
CA VAL A 106 1.66 2.42 -11.86
C VAL A 106 3.03 2.99 -12.22
N GLY A 107 3.54 3.88 -11.38
CA GLY A 107 4.82 4.57 -11.60
C GLY A 107 5.91 4.19 -10.62
N SER A 108 5.60 3.41 -9.58
CA SER A 108 6.53 3.00 -8.51
C SER A 108 6.74 1.49 -8.55
N GLY A 109 7.86 1.02 -7.99
CA GLY A 109 8.19 -0.41 -7.90
C GLY A 109 9.13 -0.92 -9.01
N PHE A 110 9.26 -0.18 -10.11
CA PHE A 110 10.22 -0.51 -11.17
C PHE A 110 11.63 -0.07 -10.80
N SER A 111 12.58 -0.99 -11.00
CA SER A 111 14.01 -0.68 -11.07
C SER A 111 14.35 0.20 -12.28
N ASP A 112 15.51 0.87 -12.23
CA ASP A 112 15.95 1.70 -13.35
C ASP A 112 16.17 0.87 -14.64
N LEU A 113 16.62 -0.39 -14.52
CA LEU A 113 16.78 -1.32 -15.65
C LEU A 113 15.44 -1.71 -16.27
N GLU A 114 14.44 -2.05 -15.45
CA GLU A 114 13.09 -2.35 -15.95
C GLU A 114 12.49 -1.15 -16.66
N ARG A 115 12.71 0.07 -16.15
CA ARG A 115 12.20 1.28 -16.82
C ARG A 115 12.78 1.48 -18.20
N SER A 116 14.08 1.26 -18.39
CA SER A 116 14.71 1.36 -19.70
C SER A 116 14.24 0.24 -20.63
N SER A 117 14.28 -1.01 -20.15
CA SER A 117 13.86 -2.18 -20.94
C SER A 117 12.42 -2.06 -21.43
N ILE A 118 11.48 -1.70 -20.54
CA ILE A 118 10.07 -1.54 -20.90
C ILE A 118 9.88 -0.39 -21.89
N TRP A 119 10.61 0.71 -21.70
CA TRP A 119 10.47 1.89 -22.56
C TRP A 119 10.97 1.64 -23.99
N GLU A 120 12.05 0.88 -24.14
CA GLU A 120 12.63 0.49 -25.43
C GLU A 120 11.84 -0.63 -26.12
N ASN A 121 11.18 -1.51 -25.35
CA ASN A 121 10.53 -2.72 -25.84
C ASN A 121 9.01 -2.75 -25.58
N GLN A 122 8.33 -1.60 -25.65
CA GLN A 122 6.92 -1.44 -25.26
C GLN A 122 5.96 -2.47 -25.87
N SER A 123 6.18 -2.84 -27.14
CA SER A 123 5.38 -3.86 -27.84
C SER A 123 5.40 -5.21 -27.13
N ASN A 124 6.51 -5.58 -26.49
CA ASN A 124 6.67 -6.86 -25.81
C ASN A 124 5.94 -6.89 -24.47
N TYR A 125 5.67 -5.72 -23.89
CA TYR A 125 5.04 -5.60 -22.57
C TYR A 125 3.56 -5.22 -22.64
N LEU A 126 3.07 -4.71 -23.77
CA LEU A 126 1.66 -4.38 -23.95
C LEU A 126 0.80 -5.66 -23.84
N GLY A 127 -0.27 -5.62 -23.05
CA GLY A 127 -1.14 -6.78 -22.84
C GLY A 127 -0.62 -7.80 -21.83
N THR A 128 0.59 -7.63 -21.29
CA THR A 128 1.11 -8.50 -20.23
C THR A 128 0.43 -8.23 -18.88
N ASN A 129 0.34 -9.27 -18.05
CA ASN A 129 -0.19 -9.17 -16.70
C ASN A 129 0.92 -8.84 -15.71
N ILE A 130 0.61 -7.96 -14.77
CA ILE A 130 1.49 -7.59 -13.65
C ILE A 130 0.74 -7.69 -12.33
N GLU A 131 1.47 -8.02 -11.27
CA GLU A 131 0.98 -7.93 -9.90
C GLU A 131 1.21 -6.51 -9.38
N VAL A 132 0.14 -5.87 -8.92
CA VAL A 132 0.19 -4.52 -8.32
C VAL A 132 -0.18 -4.61 -6.85
N ILE A 133 0.74 -4.21 -5.97
CA ILE A 133 0.47 -4.00 -4.56
C ILE A 133 -0.29 -2.67 -4.40
N ASN A 134 -1.40 -2.67 -3.66
CA ASN A 134 -2.21 -1.48 -3.42
C ASN A 134 -2.90 -1.52 -2.03
N LEU A 135 -3.43 -0.38 -1.58
CA LEU A 135 -4.16 -0.22 -0.31
C LEU A 135 -5.69 -0.19 -0.53
N GLY A 136 -6.17 -0.96 -1.50
CA GLY A 136 -7.57 -1.04 -1.88
C GLY A 136 -7.98 -0.02 -2.94
N ILE A 137 -9.25 -0.12 -3.33
CA ILE A 137 -9.89 0.67 -4.38
C ILE A 137 -10.96 1.52 -3.71
N THR A 138 -10.98 2.82 -4.00
CA THR A 138 -12.00 3.72 -3.45
C THR A 138 -13.37 3.41 -4.08
N LYS A 139 -14.45 3.87 -3.43
CA LYS A 139 -15.81 3.77 -4.00
C LYS A 139 -15.94 4.43 -5.38
N SER A 140 -15.09 5.40 -5.68
CA SER A 140 -15.01 6.08 -6.97
C SER A 140 -14.12 5.37 -8.01
N GLY A 141 -13.62 4.16 -7.71
CA GLY A 141 -12.80 3.36 -8.61
C GLY A 141 -11.30 3.69 -8.64
N ASN A 142 -10.79 4.51 -7.73
CA ASN A 142 -9.37 4.87 -7.71
C ASN A 142 -8.55 3.85 -6.92
N VAL A 143 -7.46 3.34 -7.51
CA VAL A 143 -6.51 2.45 -6.84
C VAL A 143 -5.62 3.25 -5.90
N ARG A 144 -5.58 2.89 -4.61
CA ARG A 144 -4.77 3.58 -3.60
C ARG A 144 -3.35 3.02 -3.56
N HIS A 145 -2.35 3.89 -3.73
CA HIS A 145 -0.93 3.54 -3.62
C HIS A 145 -0.52 2.33 -4.51
N PRO A 146 -0.79 2.37 -5.83
CA PRO A 146 -0.40 1.28 -6.72
C PRO A 146 1.13 1.22 -6.86
N ILE A 147 1.70 0.05 -6.63
CA ILE A 147 3.13 -0.23 -6.74
C ILE A 147 3.32 -1.52 -7.54
N PHE A 148 4.14 -1.48 -8.59
CA PHE A 148 4.52 -2.67 -9.33
C PHE A 148 5.26 -3.64 -8.40
N SER A 149 4.84 -4.91 -8.42
CA SER A 149 5.46 -6.00 -7.65
C SER A 149 6.31 -6.87 -8.56
N ARG A 150 5.70 -7.43 -9.61
CA ARG A 150 6.33 -8.34 -10.57
C ARG A 150 5.45 -8.57 -11.79
N PHE A 151 6.02 -9.12 -12.85
CA PHE A 151 5.27 -9.73 -13.95
C PHE A 151 4.63 -11.06 -13.51
N LEU A 152 3.53 -11.43 -14.16
CA LEU A 152 2.76 -12.66 -13.93
C LEU A 152 2.92 -13.64 -15.09
#